data_AF-A0A925W5U0-F1
#
_entry.id   AF-A0A925W5U0-F1
#
_cell.length_a   1.000
_cell.length_b   1.000
_cell.length_c   1.000
_cell.angle_alpha   90.00
_cell.angle_beta   90.00
_cell.angle_gamma   90.00
#
_symmetry.space_group_name_H-M   'P 1'
#
loop_
_entity.id
_entity.type
_entity.pdbx_description
1 polymer ?
#
loop_
_entity_poly.entity_id
_entity_poly.type
_entity_poly.pdbx_seq_one_letter_code
_entity_poly.pdbx_strand_id
1 'polypeptide(L)'
;MDGDEFRAGRPHPALAGLVLGYGGYREYSPVPVRRRQAPTGSCTLILSFAPALRLHGPAGPVVSTSFLAGMHDGAVVTEFTGAQHGVQVNLTPLGAHV
;
A
#
# COMPACT_ATOMS: atom_id res chain seq x y z
N MET A 1 -16.36 8.28 15.35
CA MET A 1 -14.98 7.86 15.01
C MET A 1 -15.14 6.57 14.26
N ASP A 2 -15.13 6.63 12.95
CA ASP A 2 -15.14 5.41 12.15
C ASP A 2 -13.78 4.72 12.35
N GLY A 3 -13.81 3.48 12.82
CA GLY A 3 -12.61 2.71 13.09
C GLY A 3 -11.83 2.36 11.83
N ASP A 4 -10.59 1.90 12.03
CA ASP A 4 -9.77 1.35 10.95
C ASP A 4 -10.51 0.20 10.27
N GLU A 5 -10.64 0.29 8.96
CA GLU A 5 -11.38 -0.66 8.14
C GLU A 5 -10.50 -1.18 7.01
N PHE A 6 -10.53 -2.50 6.82
CA PHE A 6 -9.99 -3.16 5.64
C PHE A 6 -11.04 -4.10 5.05
N ARG A 7 -11.25 -4.01 3.74
CA ARG A 7 -12.18 -4.86 2.99
C ARG A 7 -11.48 -5.47 1.79
N ALA A 8 -11.23 -6.77 1.86
CA ALA A 8 -10.69 -7.53 0.73
C ALA A 8 -11.74 -7.66 -0.39
N GLY A 9 -11.30 -7.47 -1.62
CA GLY A 9 -12.07 -7.79 -2.82
C GLY A 9 -11.56 -9.09 -3.47
N ARG A 10 -12.34 -9.63 -4.40
CA ARG A 10 -11.92 -10.76 -5.25
C ARG A 10 -11.49 -10.23 -6.61
N PRO A 11 -10.24 -10.48 -7.05
CA PRO A 11 -9.81 -10.16 -8.41
C PRO A 11 -10.65 -10.89 -9.45
N HIS A 12 -10.91 -10.23 -10.58
CA HIS A 12 -11.53 -10.87 -11.74
C HIS A 12 -10.63 -12.00 -12.26
N PRO A 13 -11.16 -13.14 -12.75
CA PRO A 13 -10.35 -14.27 -13.24
C PRO A 13 -9.32 -13.90 -14.32
N ALA A 14 -9.61 -12.88 -15.14
CA ALA A 14 -8.67 -12.37 -16.15
C ALA A 14 -7.36 -11.80 -15.57
N LEU A 15 -7.30 -11.54 -14.25
CA LEU A 15 -6.11 -11.04 -13.54
C LEU A 15 -5.32 -12.16 -12.85
N ALA A 16 -5.69 -13.43 -13.06
CA ALA A 16 -5.01 -14.57 -12.46
C ALA A 16 -3.52 -14.57 -12.83
N GLY A 17 -2.65 -14.77 -11.84
CA GLY A 17 -1.19 -14.73 -12.02
C GLY A 17 -0.59 -13.30 -12.06
N LEU A 18 -1.42 -12.26 -12.18
CA LEU A 18 -0.98 -10.86 -12.18
C LEU A 18 -1.32 -10.16 -10.85
N VAL A 19 -2.53 -10.37 -10.34
CA VAL A 19 -3.02 -9.78 -9.10
C VAL A 19 -3.19 -10.87 -8.03
N LEU A 20 -2.42 -10.75 -6.94
CA LEU A 20 -2.50 -11.64 -5.78
C LEU A 20 -3.73 -11.35 -4.91
N GLY A 21 -4.19 -10.11 -4.92
CA GLY A 21 -5.36 -9.65 -4.19
C GLY A 21 -5.44 -8.14 -4.17
N TYR A 22 -6.60 -7.61 -3.79
CA TYR A 22 -6.76 -6.20 -3.49
C TYR A 22 -7.74 -6.00 -2.35
N GLY A 23 -7.66 -4.83 -1.72
CA GLY A 23 -8.61 -4.43 -0.71
C GLY A 23 -8.69 -2.92 -0.55
N GLY A 24 -9.89 -2.45 -0.20
CA GLY A 24 -10.07 -1.08 0.25
C GLY A 24 -9.60 -0.95 1.69
N TYR A 25 -8.96 0.17 2.01
CA TYR A 25 -8.60 0.51 3.38
C TYR A 25 -9.11 1.91 3.72
N ARG A 26 -9.43 2.12 4.99
CA ARG A 26 -9.71 3.43 5.57
C ARG A 26 -9.18 3.46 7.00
N GLU A 27 -8.36 4.44 7.30
CA GLU A 27 -7.73 4.67 8.60
C GLU A 27 -7.79 6.17 8.90
N TYR A 28 -7.84 6.51 10.19
CA TYR A 28 -7.72 7.88 10.63
C TYR A 28 -6.96 7.94 11.95
N SER A 29 -5.98 8.85 12.03
CA SER A 29 -5.30 9.14 13.29
C SER A 29 -5.05 10.64 13.45
N PRO A 30 -5.44 11.26 14.58
CA PRO A 30 -5.14 12.67 14.85
C PRO A 30 -3.67 12.91 15.21
N VAL A 31 -2.90 11.85 15.44
CA VAL A 31 -1.46 11.89 15.76
C VAL A 31 -0.65 11.14 14.70
N PRO A 32 0.65 11.43 14.54
CA PRO A 32 1.50 10.70 13.60
C PRO A 32 1.52 9.21 13.87
N VAL A 33 1.20 8.42 12.85
CA VAL A 33 1.32 6.95 12.86
C VAL A 33 2.55 6.58 12.04
N ARG A 34 3.50 5.90 12.67
CA ARG A 34 4.69 5.33 12.02
C ARG A 34 4.59 3.82 12.05
N ARG A 35 4.51 3.18 10.89
CA ARG A 35 4.32 1.74 10.75
C ARG A 35 5.46 1.12 9.98
N ARG A 36 6.09 0.09 10.55
CA ARG A 36 7.10 -0.72 9.88
C ARG A 36 6.41 -1.81 9.07
N GLN A 37 6.64 -1.80 7.77
CA GLN A 37 6.17 -2.80 6.81
C GLN A 37 7.27 -3.83 6.59
N ALA A 38 6.93 -5.11 6.74
CA ALA A 38 7.83 -6.20 6.40
C ALA A 38 8.03 -6.27 4.88
N PRO A 39 9.21 -6.69 4.40
CA PRO A 39 9.39 -7.00 2.98
C PRO A 39 8.41 -8.11 2.56
N THR A 40 7.87 -8.01 1.35
CA THR A 40 6.98 -9.02 0.77
C THR A 40 7.52 -9.45 -0.59
N GLY A 41 7.27 -10.71 -0.99
CA GLY A 41 7.62 -11.24 -2.32
C GLY A 41 6.67 -10.76 -3.43
N SER A 42 6.16 -9.53 -3.32
CA SER A 42 5.16 -8.95 -4.23
C SER A 42 5.37 -7.44 -4.36
N CYS A 43 4.81 -6.85 -5.41
CA CYS A 43 4.81 -5.40 -5.59
C CYS A 43 3.47 -4.83 -5.08
N THR A 44 3.50 -3.87 -4.15
CA THR A 44 2.28 -3.28 -3.59
C THR A 44 1.97 -1.97 -4.30
N LEU A 45 0.85 -1.91 -5.02
CA LEU A 45 0.30 -0.68 -5.58
C LEU A 45 -0.70 -0.07 -4.59
N ILE A 46 -0.46 1.18 -4.21
CA ILE A 46 -1.39 1.99 -3.42
C ILE A 46 -2.03 3.03 -4.34
N LEU A 47 -3.36 2.99 -4.43
CA LEU A 47 -4.21 4.02 -5.04
C LEU A 47 -4.90 4.79 -3.91
N SER A 48 -4.28 5.87 -3.45
CA SER A 48 -4.80 6.67 -2.34
C SER A 48 -5.71 7.80 -2.81
N PHE A 49 -6.75 8.06 -2.03
CA PHE A 49 -7.64 9.22 -2.17
C PHE A 49 -7.49 10.21 -0.99
N ALA A 50 -6.46 10.01 -0.17
CA ALA A 50 -6.15 10.80 1.01
C ALA A 50 -4.84 11.58 0.83
N PRO A 51 -4.40 12.41 1.81
CA PRO A 51 -3.10 13.05 1.78
C PRO A 51 -1.93 12.08 1.58
N ALA A 52 -0.80 12.62 1.10
CA ALA A 52 0.37 11.84 0.77
C ALA A 52 0.94 11.05 1.97
N LEU A 53 1.40 9.84 1.69
CA LEU A 53 2.11 8.98 2.63
C LEU A 53 3.61 9.26 2.55
N ARG A 54 4.28 9.35 3.70
CA ARG A 54 5.75 9.38 3.77
C ARG A 54 6.27 7.95 3.87
N LEU A 55 7.26 7.61 3.06
CA LEU A 55 7.91 6.32 3.05
C LEU A 55 9.39 6.49 3.32
N HIS A 56 9.95 5.63 4.16
CA HIS A 56 11.38 5.53 4.43
C HIS A 56 11.82 4.10 4.18
N GLY A 57 12.44 3.87 3.01
CA GLY A 57 12.85 2.55 2.57
C GLY A 57 14.31 2.48 2.12
N PRO A 58 14.75 1.33 1.59
CA PRO A 58 16.13 1.13 1.11
C PRO A 58 16.55 2.11 0.01
N ALA A 59 15.60 2.59 -0.80
CA ALA A 59 15.82 3.60 -1.84
C ALA A 59 15.86 5.04 -1.32
N GLY A 60 15.74 5.25 0.01
CA GLY A 60 15.67 6.56 0.64
C GLY A 60 14.23 7.03 0.93
N PRO A 61 14.08 8.28 1.41
CA PRO A 61 12.78 8.85 1.73
C PRO A 61 11.99 9.24 0.46
N VAL A 62 10.71 8.92 0.43
CA VAL A 62 9.77 9.27 -0.65
C VAL A 62 8.47 9.79 -0.04
N VAL A 63 7.84 10.77 -0.69
CA VAL A 63 6.49 11.24 -0.33
C VAL A 63 5.62 11.07 -1.56
N SER A 64 4.56 10.28 -1.45
CA SER A 64 3.64 10.06 -2.56
C SER A 64 2.21 9.85 -2.09
N THR A 65 1.25 10.30 -2.90
CA THR A 65 -0.17 9.99 -2.71
C THR A 65 -0.45 8.56 -3.14
N SER A 66 -0.10 8.21 -4.37
CA SER A 66 -0.26 6.86 -4.92
C SER A 66 1.09 6.39 -5.44
N PHE A 67 1.43 5.12 -5.24
CA PHE A 67 2.75 4.60 -5.60
C PHE A 67 2.72 3.10 -5.83
N LEU A 68 3.67 2.63 -6.62
CA LEU A 68 4.03 1.22 -6.72
C LEU A 68 5.29 0.97 -5.90
N ALA A 69 5.15 0.27 -4.78
CA ALA A 69 6.29 -0.24 -4.03
C ALA A 69 6.75 -1.55 -4.66
N GLY A 70 7.93 -1.53 -5.27
CA GLY A 70 8.59 -2.72 -5.79
C GLY A 70 9.09 -3.65 -4.67
N MET A 71 9.55 -4.84 -5.05
CA MET A 71 10.16 -5.77 -4.11
C MET A 71 11.49 -5.23 -3.56
N HIS A 72 11.70 -5.45 -2.26
CA HIS A 72 12.94 -5.14 -1.56
C HIS A 72 13.11 -6.13 -0.39
N ASP A 73 14.35 -6.33 0.06
CA ASP A 73 14.71 -7.23 1.17
C ASP A 73 14.74 -6.52 2.54
N GLY A 74 14.72 -5.19 2.55
CA GLY A 74 14.62 -4.36 3.75
C GLY A 74 13.19 -4.07 4.20
N ALA A 75 13.00 -3.63 5.44
CA ALA A 75 11.73 -3.09 5.89
C ALA A 75 11.55 -1.64 5.42
N VAL A 76 10.30 -1.22 5.23
CA VAL A 76 9.94 0.19 4.95
C VAL A 76 9.17 0.76 6.12
N VAL A 77 9.42 2.02 6.49
CA VAL A 77 8.57 2.73 7.45
C VAL A 77 7.63 3.66 6.69
N THR A 78 6.33 3.51 6.90
CA THR A 78 5.29 4.41 6.39
C THR A 78 4.84 5.36 7.49
N GLU A 79 4.61 6.62 7.16
CA GLU A 79 4.18 7.63 8.12
C GLU A 79 3.06 8.51 7.55
N PHE A 80 1.98 8.67 8.32
CA PHE A 80 0.85 9.54 8.01
C PHE A 80 0.29 10.23 9.25
N THR A 81 -0.51 11.28 9.05
CA THR A 81 -1.35 11.92 10.05
C THR A 81 -2.65 12.34 9.40
N GLY A 82 -3.76 12.27 10.12
CA GLY A 82 -5.10 12.49 9.59
C GLY A 82 -5.64 11.26 8.89
N ALA A 83 -6.32 11.48 7.76
CA ALA A 83 -6.96 10.42 7.00
C ALA A 83 -5.99 9.65 6.11
N GLN A 84 -6.23 8.34 5.98
CA GLN A 84 -5.68 7.48 4.94
C GLN A 84 -6.80 6.61 4.41
N HIS A 85 -7.02 6.60 3.10
CA HIS A 85 -7.96 5.66 2.50
C HIS A 85 -7.67 5.51 1.02
N GLY A 86 -7.98 4.34 0.50
CA GLY A 86 -7.62 3.98 -0.86
C GLY A 86 -7.81 2.50 -1.13
N VAL A 87 -7.19 2.06 -2.22
CA VAL A 87 -7.12 0.64 -2.60
C VAL A 87 -5.66 0.20 -2.58
N GLN A 88 -5.41 -0.89 -1.87
CA GLN A 88 -4.16 -1.63 -1.98
C GLN A 88 -4.36 -2.78 -2.97
N VAL A 89 -3.46 -2.89 -3.95
CA VAL A 89 -3.39 -4.03 -4.88
C VAL A 89 -2.02 -4.67 -4.74
N ASN A 90 -2.00 -5.98 -4.45
CA ASN A 90 -0.76 -6.74 -4.41
C ASN A 90 -0.57 -7.42 -5.77
N LEU A 91 0.48 -7.04 -6.48
CA LEU A 91 0.83 -7.52 -7.81
C LEU A 91 1.96 -8.55 -7.71
N THR A 92 1.93 -9.53 -8.61
CA THR A 92 3.14 -10.32 -8.89
C THR A 92 4.17 -9.43 -9.59
N PRO A 93 5.45 -9.82 -9.63
CA PRO A 93 6.45 -9.11 -10.43
C PRO A 93 6.05 -9.00 -11.91
N LEU A 94 5.41 -10.04 -12.45
CA LEU A 94 4.86 -10.03 -13.80
C LEU A 94 3.72 -8.99 -13.92
N GLY A 95 2.78 -8.97 -12.97
CA GLY A 95 1.67 -8.02 -12.93
C GLY A 95 2.10 -6.56 -12.77
N ALA A 96 3.31 -6.29 -12.29
CA ALA A 96 3.88 -4.95 -12.15
C ALA A 96 4.67 -4.49 -13.39
N HIS A 97 4.98 -5.40 -14.31
CA HIS A 97 5.78 -5.12 -15.51
C HIS A 97 4.93 -4.87 -16.77
N VAL A 98 3.72 -5.45 -16.82
CA VAL A 98 2.81 -5.38 -17.97
C VAL A 98 2.24 -4.00 -18.24
#